data_AF-A0A819IUD6-F1
#
_entry.id   AF-A0A819IUD6-F1
#
_cell.length_a   1.000
_cell.length_b   1.000
_cell.length_c   1.000
_cell.angle_alpha   90.00
_cell.angle_beta   90.00
_cell.angle_gamma   90.00
#
_symmetry.space_group_name_H-M   'P 1'
#
loop_
_entity.id
_entity.type
_entity.pdbx_description
1 polymer ?
#
loop_
_entity_poly.entity_id
_entity_poly.type
_entity_poly.pdbx_seq_one_letter_code
_entity_poly.pdbx_strand_id
1 'polypeptide(L)'
;MFQSSKFQEVSIVAMNSYSYGSSTGINITNVIFQNGSLILPISNVAIMYSIIVLQAPPLVLGDNSIISCSSIKRASSVLQMNTIGIQATTTRITQSSISSFEVGLQVTASTIPTSSISNSNFIANSLFNIKNVGVYDVQATGNWWESSNDSVIHNKIYDYWDDINYGQVLYSNYSSVKLPAENDCSPYNPI
;
A
#
# COMPACT_ATOMS: atom_id res chain seq x y z
N MET A 1 1.32 -27.63 -1.24
CA MET A 1 1.45 -26.49 -2.16
C MET A 1 0.04 -26.14 -2.62
N PHE A 2 -0.62 -25.20 -1.95
CA PHE A 2 -1.95 -24.77 -2.39
C PHE A 2 -1.79 -23.82 -3.58
N GLN A 3 -2.65 -23.99 -4.59
CA GLN A 3 -2.59 -23.23 -5.82
C GLN A 3 -3.27 -21.88 -5.58
N SER A 4 -2.51 -20.79 -5.63
CA SER A 4 -3.09 -19.44 -5.59
C SER A 4 -4.03 -19.25 -6.78
N SER A 5 -5.14 -18.55 -6.58
CA SER A 5 -6.01 -18.17 -7.69
C SER A 5 -5.32 -17.11 -8.54
N LYS A 6 -5.24 -17.33 -9.85
CA LYS A 6 -4.59 -16.41 -10.79
C LYS A 6 -5.65 -15.67 -11.60
N PHE A 7 -5.66 -14.34 -11.50
CA PHE A 7 -6.44 -13.45 -12.35
C PHE A 7 -5.46 -12.66 -13.23
N GLN A 8 -5.71 -12.62 -14.53
CA GLN A 8 -4.86 -11.92 -15.49
C GLN A 8 -5.72 -10.98 -16.34
N GLU A 9 -5.26 -9.74 -16.50
CA GLU A 9 -5.96 -8.72 -17.32
C GLU A 9 -7.39 -8.44 -16.83
N VAL A 10 -7.63 -8.64 -15.54
CA VAL A 10 -8.90 -8.36 -14.89
C VAL A 10 -8.90 -6.93 -14.35
N SER A 11 -10.03 -6.25 -14.41
CA SER A 11 -10.25 -4.99 -13.69
C SER A 11 -11.44 -5.15 -12.76
N ILE A 12 -11.24 -4.85 -11.48
CA ILE A 12 -12.32 -4.83 -10.48
C ILE A 12 -12.56 -3.39 -10.09
N VAL A 13 -13.80 -2.95 -10.26
CA VAL A 13 -14.25 -1.61 -9.87
C VAL A 13 -15.43 -1.78 -8.93
N ALA A 14 -15.26 -1.40 -7.68
CA ALA A 14 -16.37 -1.27 -6.75
C ALA A 14 -16.94 0.14 -6.89
N MET A 15 -18.22 0.24 -7.26
CA MET A 15 -18.93 1.52 -7.27
C MET A 15 -19.53 1.75 -5.88
N ASN A 16 -19.51 3.01 -5.42
CA ASN A 16 -20.01 3.41 -4.11
C ASN A 16 -21.45 2.94 -3.88
N SER A 17 -21.65 2.00 -2.97
CA SER A 17 -22.91 1.88 -2.23
C SER A 17 -22.70 2.54 -0.88
N TYR A 18 -23.19 3.78 -0.73
CA TYR A 18 -23.29 4.43 0.58
C TYR A 18 -24.28 3.64 1.44
N SER A 19 -23.79 2.71 2.24
CA SER A 19 -24.56 2.09 3.30
C SER A 19 -23.87 2.37 4.63
N TYR A 20 -24.35 3.40 5.33
CA TYR A 20 -24.08 3.58 6.75
C TYR A 20 -24.47 2.28 7.47
N GLY A 21 -23.48 1.53 7.95
CA GLY A 21 -23.70 0.39 8.86
C GLY A 21 -23.65 -1.02 8.26
N SER A 22 -23.28 -1.25 6.99
CA SER A 22 -23.10 -2.62 6.48
C SER A 22 -21.64 -2.97 6.16
N SER A 23 -21.16 -4.01 6.83
CA SER A 23 -19.83 -4.63 6.81
C SER A 23 -19.41 -5.30 5.48
N THR A 24 -19.78 -4.76 4.32
CA THR A 24 -19.38 -5.33 3.03
C THR A 24 -17.96 -4.89 2.69
N GLY A 25 -16.99 -5.55 3.31
CA GLY A 25 -15.59 -5.48 2.92
C GLY A 25 -15.29 -6.45 1.78
N ILE A 26 -14.36 -6.08 0.89
CA ILE A 26 -13.82 -6.99 -0.13
C ILE A 26 -12.58 -7.66 0.44
N ASN A 27 -12.54 -8.99 0.43
CA ASN A 27 -11.37 -9.77 0.83
C ASN A 27 -10.70 -10.38 -0.40
N ILE A 28 -9.44 -10.01 -0.65
CA ILE A 28 -8.58 -10.58 -1.69
C ILE A 28 -7.46 -11.32 -0.99
N THR A 29 -7.58 -12.65 -0.93
CA THR A 29 -6.67 -13.48 -0.13
C THR A 29 -6.06 -14.60 -0.97
N ASN A 30 -4.74 -14.77 -0.89
CA ASN A 30 -4.00 -15.80 -1.63
C ASN A 30 -4.24 -15.74 -3.15
N VAL A 31 -4.21 -14.51 -3.69
CA VAL A 31 -4.45 -14.22 -5.10
C VAL A 31 -3.19 -13.72 -5.78
N ILE A 32 -2.95 -14.18 -7.01
CA ILE A 32 -2.03 -13.53 -7.95
C ILE A 32 -2.88 -12.76 -8.95
N PHE A 33 -2.87 -11.45 -8.84
CA PHE A 33 -3.50 -10.53 -9.78
C PHE A 33 -2.45 -9.95 -10.72
N GLN A 34 -2.55 -10.22 -12.02
CA GLN A 34 -1.56 -9.82 -13.00
C GLN A 34 -2.14 -8.87 -14.03
N ASN A 35 -1.43 -7.77 -14.27
CA ASN A 35 -1.68 -6.84 -15.36
C ASN A 35 -3.11 -6.30 -15.39
N GLY A 36 -3.64 -5.93 -14.23
CA GLY A 36 -5.02 -5.44 -14.10
C GLY A 36 -5.12 -4.09 -13.41
N SER A 37 -6.35 -3.71 -13.06
CA SER A 37 -6.70 -2.53 -12.26
C SER A 37 -7.60 -2.91 -11.08
N LEU A 38 -7.41 -2.26 -9.93
CA LEU A 38 -8.22 -2.44 -8.73
C LEU A 38 -8.64 -1.07 -8.21
N ILE A 39 -9.89 -0.71 -8.44
CA ILE A 39 -10.47 0.56 -8.00
C ILE A 39 -11.54 0.25 -6.96
N LEU A 40 -11.15 0.27 -5.69
CA LEU A 40 -11.98 -0.16 -4.56
C LEU A 40 -12.14 0.98 -3.53
N PRO A 41 -12.79 2.11 -3.89
CA PRO A 41 -12.98 3.27 -3.01
C PRO A 41 -14.02 3.02 -1.90
N ILE A 42 -14.18 1.78 -1.47
CA ILE A 42 -15.07 1.36 -0.39
C ILE A 42 -14.25 1.12 0.88
N SER A 43 -14.91 1.22 2.04
CA SER A 43 -14.27 0.90 3.31
C SER A 43 -14.04 -0.60 3.49
N ASN A 44 -13.08 -0.97 4.34
CA ASN A 44 -12.83 -2.34 4.79
C ASN A 44 -12.41 -3.31 3.67
N VAL A 45 -11.54 -2.89 2.75
CA VAL A 45 -10.89 -3.81 1.81
C VAL A 45 -9.72 -4.49 2.52
N ALA A 46 -9.64 -5.82 2.46
CA ALA A 46 -8.49 -6.57 2.95
C ALA A 46 -7.78 -7.29 1.78
N ILE A 47 -6.48 -7.02 1.61
CA ILE A 47 -5.60 -7.72 0.67
C ILE A 47 -4.56 -8.47 1.49
N MET A 48 -4.59 -9.80 1.43
CA MET A 48 -3.75 -10.64 2.28
C MET A 48 -3.08 -11.74 1.46
N TYR A 49 -1.81 -12.05 1.76
CA TYR A 49 -1.10 -13.17 1.12
C TYR A 49 -1.12 -13.10 -0.42
N SER A 50 -1.17 -11.90 -1.00
CA SER A 50 -1.48 -11.71 -2.42
C SER A 50 -0.37 -10.97 -3.16
N ILE A 51 -0.26 -11.25 -4.46
CA ILE A 51 0.64 -10.53 -5.37
C ILE A 51 -0.22 -9.75 -6.35
N ILE A 52 -0.12 -8.43 -6.32
CA ILE A 52 -0.87 -7.52 -7.19
C ILE A 52 0.10 -6.80 -8.12
N VAL A 53 -0.07 -7.04 -9.42
CA VAL A 53 0.71 -6.40 -10.49
C VAL A 53 -0.21 -5.48 -11.28
N LEU A 54 -0.04 -4.17 -11.12
CA LEU A 54 -0.93 -3.16 -11.69
C LEU A 54 -0.46 -2.73 -13.08
N GLN A 55 -1.29 -2.94 -14.11
CA GLN A 55 -1.09 -2.34 -15.42
C GLN A 55 -1.73 -0.95 -15.52
N ALA A 56 -2.74 -0.67 -14.69
CA ALA A 56 -3.37 0.63 -14.58
C ALA A 56 -3.39 1.06 -13.10
N PRO A 57 -2.24 1.51 -12.54
CA PRO A 57 -2.19 2.15 -11.23
C PRO A 57 -3.03 3.44 -11.18
N PRO A 58 -3.53 3.85 -10.01
CA PRO A 58 -3.29 3.27 -8.67
C PRO A 58 -4.21 2.08 -8.31
N LEU A 59 -3.79 1.31 -7.30
CA LEU A 59 -4.71 0.56 -6.44
C LEU A 59 -5.43 1.57 -5.53
N VAL A 60 -6.73 1.78 -5.77
CA VAL A 60 -7.53 2.73 -4.98
C VAL A 60 -8.22 1.99 -3.85
N LEU A 61 -8.06 2.49 -2.62
CA LEU A 61 -8.64 1.94 -1.40
C LEU A 61 -9.39 3.02 -0.63
N GLY A 62 -10.57 2.68 -0.12
CA GLY A 62 -11.28 3.52 0.84
C GLY A 62 -10.77 3.33 2.27
N ASP A 63 -11.58 3.77 3.24
CA ASP A 63 -11.20 3.78 4.65
C ASP A 63 -10.99 2.39 5.26
N ASN A 64 -10.14 2.33 6.29
CA ASN A 64 -9.90 1.12 7.10
C ASN A 64 -9.45 -0.09 6.27
N SER A 65 -8.78 0.15 5.14
CA SER A 65 -8.30 -0.93 4.28
C SER A 65 -7.03 -1.55 4.84
N ILE A 66 -6.89 -2.87 4.75
CA ILE A 66 -5.75 -3.63 5.28
C ILE A 66 -4.99 -4.25 4.11
N ILE A 67 -3.67 -4.11 4.10
CA ILE A 67 -2.77 -4.88 3.24
C ILE A 67 -1.80 -5.63 4.16
N SER A 68 -1.77 -6.95 4.06
CA SER A 68 -0.80 -7.74 4.82
C SER A 68 -0.19 -8.87 4.02
N CYS A 69 1.08 -9.20 4.29
CA CYS A 69 1.74 -10.34 3.66
C CYS A 69 1.65 -10.31 2.12
N SER A 70 1.67 -9.12 1.53
CA SER A 70 1.32 -8.94 0.11
C SER A 70 2.35 -8.11 -0.63
N SER A 71 2.47 -8.35 -1.92
CA SER A 71 3.35 -7.59 -2.81
C SER A 71 2.51 -6.79 -3.80
N ILE A 72 2.65 -5.46 -3.77
CA ILE A 72 2.01 -4.53 -4.70
C ILE A 72 3.10 -3.94 -5.59
N LYS A 73 2.98 -4.15 -6.91
CA LYS A 73 3.99 -3.70 -7.87
C LYS A 73 3.40 -3.18 -9.16
N ARG A 74 4.11 -2.28 -9.80
CA ARG A 74 3.81 -1.83 -11.17
C ARG A 74 4.13 -2.96 -12.17
N ALA A 75 3.27 -3.15 -13.17
CA ALA A 75 3.60 -3.98 -14.33
C ALA A 75 4.73 -3.34 -15.14
N SER A 76 5.73 -4.12 -15.57
CA SER A 76 6.92 -3.60 -16.28
C SER A 76 6.60 -2.90 -17.60
N SER A 77 5.45 -3.20 -18.21
CA SER A 77 4.93 -2.56 -19.43
C SER A 77 4.46 -1.12 -19.22
N VAL A 78 4.27 -0.67 -17.98
CA VAL A 78 3.83 0.69 -17.65
C VAL A 78 5.07 1.58 -17.48
N LEU A 79 5.00 2.86 -17.83
CA LEU A 79 6.05 3.80 -17.46
C LEU A 79 6.00 4.09 -15.97
N GLN A 80 7.15 4.29 -15.32
CA GLN A 80 7.17 4.55 -13.87
C GLN A 80 6.68 5.96 -13.53
N MET A 81 7.01 6.96 -14.36
CA MET A 81 6.59 8.35 -14.19
C MET A 81 5.06 8.47 -14.14
N ASN A 82 4.56 9.40 -13.33
CA ASN A 82 3.15 9.68 -13.09
C ASN A 82 2.36 8.49 -12.52
N THR A 83 3.01 7.57 -11.80
CA THR A 83 2.32 6.44 -11.16
C THR A 83 2.29 6.57 -9.66
N ILE A 84 1.08 6.41 -9.09
CA ILE A 84 0.86 6.18 -7.67
C ILE A 84 0.58 4.69 -7.50
N GLY A 85 1.29 3.99 -6.63
CA GLY A 85 1.07 2.56 -6.41
C GLY A 85 -0.23 2.28 -5.69
N ILE A 86 -0.37 2.87 -4.51
CA ILE A 86 -1.56 2.78 -3.67
C ILE A 86 -2.05 4.19 -3.40
N GLN A 87 -3.34 4.44 -3.61
CA GLN A 87 -4.02 5.64 -3.13
C GLN A 87 -5.07 5.20 -2.12
N ALA A 88 -4.91 5.61 -0.87
CA ALA A 88 -5.81 5.23 0.22
C ALA A 88 -6.25 6.43 1.05
N THR A 89 -7.51 6.46 1.48
CA THR A 89 -7.94 7.41 2.51
C THR A 89 -7.25 7.09 3.82
N THR A 90 -7.48 5.89 4.35
CA THR A 90 -6.82 5.35 5.54
C THR A 90 -6.48 3.88 5.31
N THR A 91 -5.29 3.45 5.73
CA THR A 91 -4.87 2.05 5.53
C THR A 91 -3.90 1.54 6.59
N ARG A 92 -3.98 0.23 6.86
CA ARG A 92 -2.97 -0.49 7.63
C ARG A 92 -2.20 -1.43 6.71
N ILE A 93 -0.90 -1.21 6.57
CA ILE A 93 -0.02 -2.04 5.75
C ILE A 93 1.00 -2.73 6.64
N THR A 94 1.09 -4.05 6.59
CA THR A 94 2.04 -4.82 7.41
C THR A 94 2.72 -5.92 6.63
N GLN A 95 4.01 -6.17 6.85
CA GLN A 95 4.70 -7.34 6.26
C GLN A 95 4.50 -7.44 4.74
N SER A 96 4.58 -6.31 4.04
CA SER A 96 4.25 -6.20 2.62
C SER A 96 5.34 -5.47 1.85
N SER A 97 5.37 -5.60 0.53
CA SER A 97 6.29 -4.82 -0.32
C SER A 97 5.52 -3.97 -1.32
N ILE A 98 5.91 -2.70 -1.45
CA ILE A 98 5.33 -1.72 -2.37
C ILE A 98 6.45 -1.22 -3.28
N SER A 99 6.32 -1.45 -4.59
CA SER A 99 7.49 -1.31 -5.45
C SER A 99 7.26 -0.82 -6.88
N SER A 100 8.30 -0.15 -7.40
CA SER A 100 8.44 0.26 -8.80
C SER A 100 7.45 1.32 -9.27
N PHE A 101 6.91 2.14 -8.38
CA PHE A 101 6.04 3.28 -8.71
C PHE A 101 6.81 4.60 -8.69
N GLU A 102 6.24 5.70 -9.15
CA GLU A 102 6.82 7.02 -8.85
C GLU A 102 6.57 7.40 -7.40
N VAL A 103 5.31 7.26 -6.96
CA VAL A 103 4.89 7.36 -5.57
C VAL A 103 4.40 5.99 -5.10
N GLY A 104 5.03 5.41 -4.08
CA GLY A 104 4.65 4.09 -3.56
C GLY A 104 3.24 4.08 -2.95
N LEU A 105 3.03 4.94 -1.94
CA LEU A 105 1.77 5.10 -1.23
C LEU A 105 1.41 6.59 -1.14
N GLN A 106 0.18 6.95 -1.52
CA GLN A 106 -0.42 8.24 -1.24
C GLN A 106 -1.57 8.08 -0.24
N VAL A 107 -1.47 8.80 0.88
CA VAL A 107 -2.51 8.83 1.93
C VAL A 107 -3.26 10.15 1.86
N THR A 108 -4.59 10.10 1.92
CA THR A 108 -5.48 11.27 1.79
C THR A 108 -6.42 11.44 2.98
N ALA A 109 -6.06 10.93 4.16
CA ALA A 109 -6.91 10.91 5.35
C ALA A 109 -7.38 12.33 5.73
N SER A 110 -8.70 12.52 5.76
CA SER A 110 -9.36 13.73 6.29
C SER A 110 -10.11 13.47 7.59
N THR A 111 -10.11 12.23 8.08
CA THR A 111 -10.73 11.79 9.34
C THR A 111 -9.89 10.72 10.01
N ILE A 112 -10.11 10.50 11.31
CA ILE A 112 -9.56 9.35 12.05
C ILE A 112 -10.32 8.05 11.70
N PRO A 113 -9.69 6.86 11.78
CA PRO A 113 -8.34 6.58 12.28
C PRO A 113 -7.22 6.95 11.29
N THR A 114 -5.97 6.99 11.76
CA THR A 114 -4.82 7.30 10.91
C THR A 114 -4.24 6.06 10.23
N SER A 115 -3.46 6.26 9.15
CA SER A 115 -2.77 5.15 8.47
C SER A 115 -1.57 4.66 9.28
N SER A 116 -1.33 3.36 9.24
CA SER A 116 -0.16 2.73 9.87
C SER A 116 0.51 1.74 8.92
N ILE A 117 1.83 1.83 8.81
CA ILE A 117 2.64 1.00 7.93
C ILE A 117 3.79 0.42 8.76
N SER A 118 3.91 -0.91 8.81
CA SER A 118 4.97 -1.54 9.58
C SER A 118 5.57 -2.78 8.96
N ASN A 119 6.83 -3.04 9.31
CA ASN A 119 7.58 -4.23 8.88
C ASN A 119 7.47 -4.49 7.36
N SER A 120 7.41 -3.43 6.56
CA SER A 120 7.15 -3.49 5.12
C SER A 120 8.33 -2.91 4.34
N ASN A 121 8.45 -3.28 3.07
CA ASN A 121 9.47 -2.77 2.18
C ASN A 121 8.89 -1.74 1.20
N PHE A 122 9.53 -0.58 1.08
CA PHE A 122 9.38 0.29 -0.07
C PHE A 122 10.60 0.12 -0.99
N ILE A 123 10.37 -0.24 -2.25
CA ILE A 123 11.45 -0.68 -3.16
C ILE A 123 11.33 -0.03 -4.53
N ALA A 124 12.40 0.59 -4.99
CA ALA A 124 12.54 1.22 -6.29
C ALA A 124 11.42 2.21 -6.64
N ASN A 125 10.87 2.92 -5.64
CA ASN A 125 9.95 4.03 -5.93
C ASN A 125 10.74 5.30 -6.27
N SER A 126 10.49 5.88 -7.43
CA SER A 126 11.42 6.85 -8.03
C SER A 126 11.38 8.22 -7.36
N LEU A 127 10.20 8.71 -6.95
CA LEU A 127 10.05 10.01 -6.32
C LEU A 127 9.84 9.88 -4.81
N PHE A 128 8.69 9.33 -4.38
CA PHE A 128 8.36 9.18 -2.96
C PHE A 128 7.97 7.75 -2.61
N ASN A 129 8.40 7.26 -1.46
CA ASN A 129 7.91 6.02 -0.86
C ASN A 129 6.53 6.24 -0.26
N ILE A 130 6.37 7.30 0.54
CA ILE A 130 5.09 7.74 1.09
C ILE A 130 4.89 9.22 0.79
N LYS A 131 3.70 9.55 0.32
CA LYS A 131 3.22 10.92 0.15
C LYS A 131 1.95 11.09 1.00
N ASN A 132 2.05 11.81 2.10
CA ASN A 132 0.91 12.17 2.92
C ASN A 132 0.36 13.52 2.46
N VAL A 133 -0.85 13.50 1.90
CA VAL A 133 -1.60 14.73 1.55
C VAL A 133 -2.87 14.84 2.41
N GLY A 134 -3.01 13.99 3.43
CA GLY A 134 -4.02 14.10 4.46
C GLY A 134 -3.56 15.00 5.61
N VAL A 135 -4.50 15.43 6.45
CA VAL A 135 -4.23 16.32 7.59
C VAL A 135 -3.73 15.58 8.84
N TYR A 136 -3.79 14.24 8.81
CA TYR A 136 -3.41 13.39 9.93
C TYR A 136 -2.09 12.67 9.68
N ASP A 137 -1.36 12.40 10.75
CA ASP A 137 -0.06 11.72 10.69
C ASP A 137 -0.18 10.27 10.21
N VAL A 138 0.87 9.79 9.55
CA VAL A 138 1.04 8.39 9.16
C VAL A 138 2.10 7.76 10.04
N GLN A 139 1.78 6.65 10.71
CA GLN A 139 2.74 5.91 11.53
C GLN A 139 3.51 4.93 10.66
N ALA A 140 4.84 5.04 10.55
CA ALA A 140 5.65 4.24 9.63
C ALA A 140 6.85 3.54 10.33
N THR A 141 6.60 2.46 11.06
CA THR A 141 7.58 1.84 11.97
C THR A 141 8.18 0.54 11.45
N GLY A 142 9.50 0.34 11.57
CA GLY A 142 10.09 -0.97 11.26
C GLY A 142 10.20 -1.27 9.77
N ASN A 143 10.01 -0.27 8.90
CA ASN A 143 10.03 -0.46 7.45
C ASN A 143 11.44 -0.43 6.88
N TRP A 144 11.63 -1.02 5.70
CA TRP A 144 12.82 -0.86 4.88
C TRP A 144 12.57 0.15 3.75
N TRP A 145 13.50 1.07 3.57
CA TRP A 145 13.37 2.23 2.68
C TRP A 145 14.44 2.28 1.57
N GLU A 146 15.14 1.18 1.33
CA GLU A 146 16.33 1.09 0.45
C GLU A 146 17.56 1.89 0.91
N SER A 147 17.49 2.46 2.11
CA SER A 147 18.59 3.20 2.71
C SER A 147 18.48 3.11 4.23
N SER A 148 19.63 3.19 4.89
CA SER A 148 19.75 3.46 6.33
C SER A 148 20.21 4.89 6.63
N ASN A 149 20.43 5.70 5.59
CA ASN A 149 20.74 7.12 5.72
C ASN A 149 19.45 7.91 5.86
N ASP A 150 19.26 8.53 7.02
CA ASP A 150 18.06 9.30 7.37
C ASP A 150 17.70 10.38 6.34
N SER A 151 18.67 11.16 5.85
CA SER A 151 18.40 12.20 4.84
C SER A 151 17.92 11.62 3.50
N VAL A 152 18.39 10.42 3.13
CA VAL A 152 17.91 9.73 1.92
C VAL A 152 16.47 9.24 2.11
N ILE A 153 16.14 8.74 3.30
CA ILE A 153 14.78 8.31 3.65
C ILE A 153 13.84 9.52 3.67
N HIS A 154 14.24 10.60 4.34
CA HIS A 154 13.50 11.84 4.45
C HIS A 154 13.16 12.43 3.07
N ASN A 155 14.14 12.51 2.16
CA ASN A 155 13.93 12.98 0.78
C ASN A 155 13.00 12.09 -0.05
N LYS A 156 12.67 10.88 0.43
CA LYS A 156 11.71 9.94 -0.19
C LYS A 156 10.34 9.99 0.48
N ILE A 157 10.11 10.95 1.36
CA ILE A 157 8.83 11.18 2.04
C ILE A 157 8.35 12.57 1.64
N TYR A 158 7.05 12.70 1.42
CA TYR A 158 6.39 13.99 1.23
C TYR A 158 5.31 14.16 2.30
N ASP A 159 5.45 15.14 3.17
CA ASP A 159 4.57 15.33 4.34
C ASP A 159 4.49 16.79 4.83
N TYR A 160 4.17 16.99 6.11
CA TYR A 160 4.14 18.31 6.79
C TYR A 160 5.38 19.18 6.53
N TRP A 161 6.57 18.59 6.43
CA TRP A 161 7.81 19.34 6.24
C TRP A 161 7.94 19.92 4.83
N ASP A 162 7.22 19.34 3.86
CA ASP A 162 7.09 19.85 2.50
C ASP A 162 5.90 20.82 2.36
N ASP A 163 4.80 20.57 3.05
CA ASP A 163 3.61 21.42 3.08
C ASP A 163 2.90 21.36 4.44
N ILE A 164 2.81 22.53 5.10
CA ILE A 164 2.33 22.66 6.48
C ILE A 164 0.88 22.21 6.70
N ASN A 165 0.11 22.07 5.62
CA ASN A 165 -1.30 21.66 5.68
C ASN A 165 -1.47 20.13 5.81
N TYR A 166 -0.38 19.36 5.71
CA TYR A 166 -0.41 17.91 5.80
C TYR A 166 0.07 17.39 7.15
N GLY A 167 -0.33 16.17 7.49
CA GLY A 167 0.23 15.45 8.64
C GLY A 167 1.64 14.94 8.36
N GLN A 168 2.38 14.60 9.40
CA GLN A 168 3.73 14.05 9.29
C GLN A 168 3.70 12.56 8.94
N VAL A 169 4.74 12.07 8.26
CA VAL A 169 5.05 10.64 8.23
C VAL A 169 6.04 10.37 9.36
N LEU A 170 5.54 9.79 10.45
CA LEU A 170 6.36 9.43 11.61
C LEU A 170 7.09 8.11 11.35
N TYR A 171 8.22 8.17 10.66
CA TYR A 171 9.06 7.00 10.38
C TYR A 171 10.06 6.75 11.51
N SER A 172 10.12 5.51 12.01
CA SER A 172 10.98 5.15 13.14
C SER A 172 11.39 3.67 13.12
N ASN A 173 12.44 3.32 13.86
CA ASN A 173 12.96 1.96 13.99
C ASN A 173 13.16 1.25 12.64
N TYR A 174 13.54 1.99 11.59
CA TYR A 174 13.63 1.44 10.25
C TYR A 174 14.75 0.41 10.14
N SER A 175 14.54 -0.57 9.27
CA SER A 175 15.51 -1.63 9.04
C SER A 175 16.77 -1.09 8.36
N SER A 176 17.92 -1.70 8.60
CA SER A 176 19.17 -1.45 7.86
C SER A 176 19.35 -2.36 6.64
N VAL A 177 18.46 -3.36 6.49
CA VAL A 177 18.45 -4.32 5.38
C VAL A 177 17.04 -4.57 4.88
N LYS A 178 16.93 -5.07 3.65
CA LYS A 178 15.64 -5.51 3.09
C LYS A 178 15.00 -6.57 3.98
N LEU A 179 13.72 -6.39 4.29
CA LEU A 179 12.95 -7.32 5.11
C LEU A 179 12.48 -8.52 4.28
N PRO A 180 12.45 -9.74 4.84
CA PRO A 180 11.74 -10.88 4.28
C PRO A 180 10.21 -10.74 4.50
N ALA A 181 9.65 -9.57 4.23
CA ALA A 181 8.35 -9.12 4.72
C ALA A 181 7.23 -10.14 4.47
N GLU A 182 7.11 -10.68 3.26
CA GLU A 182 6.09 -11.69 2.94
C GLU A 182 6.47 -13.12 3.37
N ASN A 183 7.76 -13.42 3.53
CA ASN A 183 8.26 -14.76 3.90
C ASN A 183 8.17 -15.02 5.41
N ASP A 184 8.22 -13.98 6.24
CA ASP A 184 8.07 -14.06 7.70
C ASP A 184 6.60 -14.16 8.14
N CYS A 185 5.66 -14.15 7.18
CA CYS A 185 4.27 -14.37 7.47
C CYS A 185 3.99 -15.83 7.83
N SER A 186 3.06 -16.04 8.76
CA SER A 186 2.54 -17.40 9.03
C SER A 186 1.96 -17.99 7.73
N PRO A 187 2.13 -19.29 7.47
CA PRO A 187 1.56 -19.90 6.28
C PRO A 187 0.05 -19.63 6.19
N TYR A 188 -0.41 -19.25 5.00
CA TYR A 188 -1.85 -19.09 4.77
C TYR A 188 -2.57 -20.43 5.00
N ASN A 189 -3.54 -20.43 5.92
CA ASN A 189 -4.39 -21.57 6.22
C ASN A 189 -5.84 -21.26 5.79
N PRO A 190 -6.30 -21.72 4.62
CA PRO A 190 -7.70 -21.60 4.23
C PRO A 190 -8.55 -22.49 5.15
N ILE A 191 -9.49 -21.88 5.87
CA ILE A 191 -10.54 -22.60 6.61
C ILE A 191 -11.50 -23.24 5.60
#